data_AF-A0A972WE41-F1
#
_entry.id   AF-A0A972WE41-F1
#
_cell.length_a   1.000
_cell.length_b   1.000
_cell.length_c   1.000
_cell.angle_alpha   90.00
_cell.angle_beta   90.00
_cell.angle_gamma   90.00
#
_symmetry.space_group_name_H-M   'P 1'
#
loop_
_entity.id
_entity.type
_entity.pdbx_description
1 polymer ?
#
loop_
_entity_poly.entity_id
_entity_poly.type
_entity_poly.pdbx_seq_one_letter_code
_entity_poly.pdbx_strand_id
1 'polypeptide(L)'
;MLKPNQLPVLSFLCGALSTNIAAAHEAECINGFAGTSPCLSIDLLAHVHDDDISLDPGNAADIWGFVDLNTNREYAVVGFEPGTGVFDVTDPDEPHEIGFIDGEPAPSRDIKIYQFWNSAE
;
A
#
# COMPACT_ATOMS: atom_id res chain seq x y z
N MET A 1 9.48 4.81 -9.80
CA MET A 1 9.77 6.00 -10.66
C MET A 1 8.54 6.91 -10.63
N LEU A 2 8.57 7.99 -9.84
CA LEU A 2 7.43 8.91 -9.66
C LEU A 2 6.97 9.44 -11.03
N LYS A 3 5.73 9.15 -11.43
CA LYS A 3 5.15 9.69 -12.66
C LYS A 3 4.93 11.20 -12.48
N PRO A 4 5.59 12.06 -13.28
CA PRO A 4 5.31 13.48 -13.28
C PRO A 4 4.04 13.74 -14.11
N ASN A 5 3.10 14.53 -13.60
CA ASN A 5 1.90 15.03 -14.28
C ASN A 5 0.81 14.01 -14.69
N GLN A 6 0.00 13.57 -13.74
CA GLN A 6 -1.40 13.21 -14.03
C GLN A 6 -2.27 14.46 -13.86
N LEU A 7 -2.48 15.19 -14.95
CA LEU A 7 -3.60 16.13 -15.08
C LEU A 7 -4.66 15.46 -15.97
N PRO A 8 -5.80 14.98 -15.42
CA PRO A 8 -6.97 14.75 -16.24
C PRO A 8 -7.72 16.08 -16.38
N VAL A 9 -7.44 16.78 -17.48
CA VAL A 9 -8.37 17.79 -17.99
C VAL A 9 -9.63 17.05 -18.44
N LEU A 10 -10.72 17.15 -17.69
CA LEU A 10 -12.06 16.93 -18.24
C LEU A 10 -13.01 18.02 -17.74
N SER A 11 -13.21 19.02 -18.60
CA SER A 11 -14.35 19.93 -18.53
C SER A 11 -15.64 19.14 -18.72
N PHE A 12 -16.57 19.21 -17.77
CA PHE A 12 -17.98 18.99 -18.05
C PHE A 12 -18.85 20.04 -17.35
N LEU A 13 -19.72 20.66 -18.15
CA LEU A 13 -20.70 21.66 -17.73
C LEU A 13 -21.71 21.10 -16.71
N CYS A 14 -22.16 22.02 -15.86
CA CYS A 14 -23.38 22.09 -15.05
C CYS A 14 -24.51 21.10 -15.42
N GLY A 15 -24.90 20.25 -14.47
CA GLY A 15 -26.12 19.43 -14.48
C GLY A 15 -26.20 18.52 -13.24
N ALA A 16 -27.33 18.51 -12.56
CA ALA A 16 -27.51 18.04 -11.19
C ALA A 16 -27.44 16.50 -10.95
N LEU A 17 -27.25 16.16 -9.66
CA LEU A 17 -27.25 14.84 -9.01
C LEU A 17 -26.05 13.92 -9.31
N SER A 18 -24.94 14.19 -8.63
CA SER A 18 -23.88 13.20 -8.40
C SER A 18 -24.27 12.26 -7.26
N THR A 19 -24.76 11.07 -7.57
CA THR A 19 -24.47 9.91 -6.72
C THR A 19 -23.15 9.33 -7.21
N ASN A 20 -22.04 9.94 -6.79
CA ASN A 20 -20.74 9.31 -6.91
C ASN A 20 -20.69 8.19 -5.87
N ILE A 21 -20.95 6.96 -6.31
CA ILE A 21 -20.28 5.82 -5.67
C ILE A 21 -18.96 5.70 -6.43
N ALA A 22 -18.00 6.55 -6.06
CA ALA A 22 -16.60 6.21 -6.25
C ALA A 22 -16.24 5.33 -5.06
N ALA A 23 -15.88 4.08 -5.31
CA ALA A 23 -15.19 3.28 -4.32
C ALA A 23 -13.99 4.10 -3.83
N ALA A 24 -13.82 4.21 -2.52
CA ALA A 24 -12.70 4.92 -1.91
C ALA A 24 -11.41 4.15 -2.21
N HIS A 25 -10.78 4.45 -3.35
CA HIS A 25 -9.58 3.76 -3.84
C HIS A 25 -8.48 4.74 -4.26
N GLU A 26 -8.66 6.03 -3.97
CA GLU A 26 -7.63 7.08 -4.03
C GLU A 26 -8.24 8.29 -3.33
N ALA A 27 -7.50 8.91 -2.40
CA ALA A 27 -7.96 10.07 -1.67
C ALA A 27 -6.87 11.15 -1.60
N GLU A 28 -7.12 12.27 -2.28
CA GLU A 28 -6.27 13.45 -2.22
C GLU A 28 -6.20 14.01 -0.79
N CYS A 29 -5.02 14.47 -0.40
CA CYS A 29 -4.78 15.13 0.86
C CYS A 29 -5.26 16.58 0.82
N ILE A 30 -6.51 16.80 1.21
CA ILE A 30 -7.15 18.11 1.21
C ILE A 30 -7.41 18.54 2.65
N ASN A 31 -6.93 19.73 3.02
CA ASN A 31 -7.09 20.30 4.36
C ASN A 31 -6.61 19.36 5.50
N GLY A 32 -5.57 18.57 5.26
CA GLY A 32 -4.95 17.67 6.25
C GLY A 32 -5.60 16.29 6.37
N PHE A 33 -6.52 15.94 5.46
CA PHE A 33 -7.15 14.62 5.40
C PHE A 33 -7.18 14.04 3.98
N ALA A 34 -6.88 12.75 3.86
CA ALA A 34 -7.08 11.91 2.70
C ALA A 34 -8.22 10.93 3.03
N GLY A 35 -9.44 11.27 2.62
CA GLY A 35 -10.64 10.58 3.10
C GLY A 35 -10.81 10.77 4.60
N THR A 36 -10.78 9.69 5.38
CA THR A 36 -10.84 9.73 6.85
C THR A 36 -9.46 9.71 7.52
N SER A 37 -8.39 9.51 6.75
CA SER A 37 -7.04 9.35 7.26
C SER A 37 -6.33 10.71 7.33
N PRO A 38 -5.71 11.08 8.47
CA PRO A 38 -4.88 12.28 8.54
C PRO A 38 -3.72 12.20 7.55
N CYS A 39 -3.38 13.32 6.92
CA CYS A 39 -2.31 13.38 5.93
C CYS A 39 -1.53 14.71 6.02
N LEU A 40 -0.31 14.71 5.46
CA LEU A 40 0.56 15.88 5.40
C LEU A 40 1.12 16.06 3.99
N SER A 41 0.27 16.60 3.09
CA SER A 41 0.59 16.81 1.67
C SER A 41 1.02 15.54 0.92
N ILE A 42 0.49 14.39 1.36
CA ILE A 42 0.69 13.08 0.74
C ILE A 42 -0.69 12.45 0.60
N ASP A 43 -1.02 12.05 -0.62
CA ASP A 43 -2.29 11.42 -0.96
C ASP A 43 -2.28 9.95 -0.50
N LEU A 44 -3.45 9.46 -0.10
CA LEU A 44 -3.64 8.04 0.19
C LEU A 44 -4.09 7.36 -1.10
N LEU A 45 -3.22 6.56 -1.71
CA LEU A 45 -3.56 5.84 -2.93
C LEU A 45 -4.41 4.62 -2.61
N ALA A 46 -3.99 3.79 -1.67
CA ALA A 46 -4.73 2.58 -1.33
C ALA A 46 -4.64 2.22 0.15
N HIS A 47 -5.57 1.39 0.60
CA HIS A 47 -5.64 0.87 1.96
C HIS A 47 -6.01 -0.61 1.92
N VAL A 48 -5.11 -1.46 2.42
CA VAL A 48 -5.39 -2.89 2.60
C VAL A 48 -6.07 -3.06 3.95
N HIS A 49 -7.29 -3.60 3.95
CA HIS A 49 -8.03 -3.85 5.18
C HIS A 49 -7.59 -5.16 5.83
N ASP A 50 -7.70 -5.26 7.15
CA ASP A 50 -7.36 -6.48 7.89
C ASP A 50 -8.13 -7.72 7.39
N ASP A 51 -9.37 -7.52 6.92
CA ASP A 51 -10.21 -8.58 6.33
C ASP A 51 -9.68 -9.12 4.99
N ASP A 52 -8.78 -8.38 4.32
CA ASP A 52 -8.14 -8.77 3.05
C ASP A 52 -6.81 -9.50 3.26
N ILE A 53 -6.39 -9.69 4.52
CA ILE A 53 -5.16 -10.40 4.89
C ILE A 53 -5.51 -11.86 5.22
N SER A 54 -4.71 -12.81 4.73
CA SER A 54 -5.01 -14.25 4.85
C SER A 54 -5.08 -14.78 6.28
N LEU A 55 -4.50 -14.07 7.25
CA LEU A 55 -4.59 -14.33 8.68
C LEU A 55 -4.98 -13.05 9.42
N ASP A 56 -5.67 -13.19 10.55
CA ASP A 56 -5.93 -12.07 11.48
C ASP A 56 -4.59 -11.45 11.90
N PRO A 57 -4.26 -10.23 11.43
CA PRO A 57 -2.93 -9.65 11.59
C PRO A 57 -2.64 -9.25 13.03
N GLY A 58 -3.66 -9.09 13.88
CA GLY A 58 -3.50 -8.45 15.18
C GLY A 58 -2.83 -7.09 15.05
N ASN A 59 -1.85 -6.80 15.90
CA ASN A 59 -1.09 -5.54 15.81
C ASN A 59 0.08 -5.65 14.81
N ALA A 60 0.30 -4.60 14.03
CA ALA A 60 1.51 -4.42 13.24
C ALA A 60 2.60 -3.70 14.05
N ALA A 61 3.87 -4.07 13.85
CA ALA A 61 5.01 -3.52 14.59
C ALA A 61 6.07 -2.81 13.72
N ASP A 62 6.35 -3.31 12.53
CA ASP A 62 7.35 -2.74 11.61
C ASP A 62 6.94 -2.95 10.15
N ILE A 63 7.47 -2.11 9.26
CA ILE A 63 7.27 -2.20 7.81
C ILE A 63 8.58 -1.89 7.09
N TRP A 64 8.89 -2.69 6.06
CA TRP A 64 10.06 -2.49 5.21
C TRP A 64 9.70 -2.58 3.73
N GLY A 65 10.23 -1.67 2.91
CA GLY A 65 10.07 -1.68 1.46
C GLY A 65 11.22 -2.40 0.74
N PHE A 66 10.91 -3.16 -0.30
CA PHE A 66 11.90 -3.84 -1.14
C PHE A 66 11.58 -3.67 -2.62
N VAL A 67 12.59 -3.37 -3.42
CA VAL A 67 12.49 -3.29 -4.88
C VAL A 67 13.33 -4.41 -5.47
N ASP A 68 12.68 -5.35 -6.14
CA ASP A 68 13.37 -6.36 -6.93
C ASP A 68 13.91 -5.72 -8.20
N LEU A 69 15.24 -5.64 -8.32
CA LEU A 69 15.89 -4.96 -9.44
C LEU A 69 15.89 -5.79 -10.74
N ASN A 70 15.56 -7.09 -10.68
CA ASN A 70 15.47 -7.95 -11.85
C ASN A 70 14.10 -7.81 -12.53
N THR A 71 13.04 -7.66 -11.74
CA THR A 71 11.65 -7.56 -12.25
C THR A 71 11.07 -6.15 -12.14
N ASN A 72 11.74 -5.26 -11.42
CA ASN A 72 11.27 -3.92 -11.07
C ASN A 72 9.93 -3.94 -10.31
N ARG A 73 9.64 -5.02 -9.58
CA ARG A 73 8.50 -5.13 -8.68
C ARG A 73 8.84 -4.55 -7.33
N GLU A 74 7.87 -3.88 -6.71
CA GLU A 74 7.99 -3.26 -5.41
C GLU A 74 7.14 -4.03 -4.40
N TYR A 75 7.69 -4.27 -3.22
CA TYR A 75 7.06 -5.06 -2.17
C TYR A 75 7.11 -4.34 -0.83
N ALA A 76 6.03 -4.45 -0.06
CA ALA A 76 6.01 -4.09 1.34
C ALA A 76 6.04 -5.36 2.18
N VAL A 77 6.92 -5.41 3.18
CA VAL A 77 7.02 -6.52 4.13
C VAL A 77 6.67 -5.99 5.51
N VAL A 78 5.61 -6.53 6.09
CA VAL A 78 4.99 -6.00 7.31
C VAL A 78 5.05 -7.05 8.41
N GLY A 79 5.49 -6.62 9.60
CA GLY A 79 5.58 -7.45 10.78
C GLY A 79 4.28 -7.36 11.57
N PHE A 80 3.53 -8.46 11.60
CA PHE A 80 2.28 -8.61 12.35
C PHE A 80 2.52 -9.42 13.62
N GLU A 81 1.57 -9.46 14.54
CA GLU A 81 1.71 -10.23 15.78
C GLU A 81 1.94 -11.74 15.51
N PRO A 82 1.12 -12.42 14.67
CA PRO A 82 1.28 -13.86 14.40
C PRO A 82 2.29 -14.19 13.30
N GLY A 83 2.94 -13.20 12.65
CA GLY A 83 3.85 -13.50 11.55
C GLY A 83 4.27 -12.31 10.72
N THR A 84 4.59 -12.55 9.45
CA THR A 84 5.07 -11.54 8.49
C THR A 84 4.26 -11.63 7.19
N GLY A 85 3.62 -10.54 6.81
CA GLY A 85 2.92 -10.43 5.52
C GLY A 85 3.85 -9.81 4.47
N VAL A 86 3.74 -10.29 3.23
CA VAL A 86 4.40 -9.74 2.05
C VAL A 86 3.34 -9.28 1.07
N PHE A 87 3.39 -8.00 0.72
CA PHE A 87 2.46 -7.35 -0.17
C PHE A 87 3.17 -6.92 -1.44
N ASP A 88 2.58 -7.19 -2.60
CA ASP A 88 2.98 -6.53 -3.84
C ASP A 88 2.36 -5.13 -3.86
N VAL A 89 3.22 -4.13 -4.06
CA VAL A 89 2.85 -2.71 -4.16
C VAL A 89 3.36 -2.09 -5.47
N THR A 90 3.68 -2.94 -6.46
CA THR A 90 4.17 -2.52 -7.79
C THR A 90 3.14 -1.63 -8.49
N ASP A 91 1.86 -1.99 -8.39
CA ASP A 91 0.77 -1.08 -8.69
C ASP A 91 0.35 -0.40 -7.37
N PRO A 92 0.61 0.92 -7.20
CA PRO A 92 0.31 1.61 -5.95
C PRO A 92 -1.18 1.76 -5.69
N ASP A 93 -2.01 1.62 -6.73
CA ASP A 93 -3.46 1.72 -6.61
C ASP A 93 -4.03 0.37 -6.11
N GLU A 94 -3.45 -0.78 -6.49
CA GLU A 94 -3.97 -2.11 -6.15
C GLU A 94 -2.95 -2.97 -5.33
N PRO A 95 -2.57 -2.53 -4.11
CA PRO A 95 -1.71 -3.33 -3.27
C PRO A 95 -2.46 -4.58 -2.76
N HIS A 96 -1.78 -5.73 -2.75
CA HIS A 96 -2.39 -6.97 -2.30
C HIS A 96 -1.35 -7.92 -1.69
N GLU A 97 -1.81 -8.78 -0.79
CA GLU A 97 -0.98 -9.82 -0.20
C GLU A 97 -0.56 -10.86 -1.24
N ILE A 98 0.73 -11.18 -1.29
CA ILE A 98 1.28 -12.26 -2.11
C ILE A 98 1.78 -13.45 -1.28
N GLY A 99 1.82 -13.30 0.05
CA GLY A 99 2.09 -14.39 0.96
C GLY A 99 2.19 -13.95 2.41
N PHE A 100 1.91 -14.88 3.31
CA PHE A 100 2.09 -14.72 4.74
C PHE A 100 3.00 -15.83 5.28
N ILE A 101 3.92 -15.45 6.16
CA ILE A 101 4.85 -16.36 6.84
C ILE A 101 4.50 -16.36 8.32
N ASP A 102 3.91 -17.46 8.79
CA ASP A 102 3.59 -17.67 10.20
C ASP A 102 4.86 -17.60 11.07
N GLY A 103 4.71 -17.06 12.28
CA GLY A 103 5.76 -17.01 13.28
C GLY A 103 5.22 -17.21 14.68
N GLU A 104 6.12 -17.32 15.66
CA GLU A 104 5.72 -17.30 17.06
C GLU A 104 5.08 -15.94 17.39
N PRO A 105 3.88 -15.89 18.01
CA PRO A 105 3.23 -14.63 18.37
C PRO A 105 4.16 -13.71 19.17
N ALA A 106 4.36 -12.48 18.67
CA ALA A 106 5.22 -11.51 19.31
C ALA A 106 4.66 -10.09 19.15
N PRO A 107 4.63 -9.27 20.21
CA PRO A 107 4.07 -7.92 20.17
C PRO A 107 4.94 -6.94 19.34
N SER A 108 6.17 -7.33 19.02
CA SER A 108 7.08 -6.52 18.23
C SER A 108 7.93 -7.42 17.35
N ARG A 109 7.95 -7.10 16.06
CA ARG A 109 8.70 -7.83 15.03
C ARG A 109 9.31 -6.83 14.08
N ASP A 110 10.63 -6.81 14.08
CA ASP A 110 11.45 -5.92 13.25
C ASP A 110 11.89 -6.68 12.00
N ILE A 111 11.78 -6.06 10.82
CA ILE A 111 12.06 -6.68 9.54
C ILE A 111 13.14 -5.89 8.81
N LYS A 112 14.15 -6.60 8.32
CA LYS A 112 15.20 -6.06 7.47
C LYS A 112 15.44 -7.01 6.32
N ILE A 113 15.51 -6.47 5.11
CA ILE A 113 15.75 -7.25 3.90
C ILE A 113 17.22 -7.15 3.52
N TYR A 114 17.85 -8.29 3.30
CA TYR A 114 19.21 -8.37 2.80
C TYR A 114 19.18 -8.68 1.30
N GLN A 115 19.60 -7.73 0.47
CA GLN A 115 19.70 -7.90 -0.98
C GLN A 115 21.15 -7.94 -1.44
N PHE A 116 21.44 -8.84 -2.39
CA PHE A 116 22.64 -8.81 -3.21
C PHE A 116 22.23 -8.73 -4.69
N TRP A 117 22.94 -7.92 -5.47
CA TRP A 117 22.76 -7.89 -6.93
C TRP A 117 23.37 -9.15 -7.54
N ASN A 118 22.56 -9.96 -8.23
CA ASN A 118 23.05 -11.11 -9.01
C ASN A 118 22.78 -10.85 -10.49
N SER A 119 23.84 -10.72 -11.28
CA SER A 119 23.76 -10.45 -12.73
C SER A 119 23.54 -11.69 -13.60
N ALA A 120 23.26 -12.85 -13.00
CA ALA A 120 23.16 -14.14 -13.69
C ALA A 120 21.71 -14.61 -13.95
N GLU A 121 20.71 -13.84 -13.52
CA GLU A 121 19.29 -14.05 -13.79
C GLU A 121 18.73 -12.97 -14.73
#